data_AF-A0A7S4FXR6-F1
#
_entry.id   AF-A0A7S4FXR6-F1
#
_cell.length_a   1.000
_cell.length_b   1.000
_cell.length_c   1.000
_cell.angle_alpha   90.00
_cell.angle_beta   90.00
_cell.angle_gamma   90.00
#
_symmetry.space_group_name_H-M   'P 1'
#
loop_
_entity.id
_entity.type
_entity.pdbx_description
1 polymer ?
#
loop_
_entity_poly.entity_id
_entity_poly.type
_entity_poly.pdbx_seq_one_letter_code
_entity_poly.pdbx_strand_id
1 'polypeptide(L)'
;CDGVCPGGLETPCSGHGTCDDGATGSGACTCDPGFYSADCSGQCPPSHDNPCNGHGQCSDGPTGSGACYCVEGHWGTACENECPGGAGSACSGHGTCADGQ
;
A
#
# COMPACT_ATOMS: atom_id res chain seq x y z
N CYS A 1 -11.43 -19.17 22.27
CA CYS A 1 -10.34 -18.52 21.52
C CYS A 1 -10.72 -18.67 20.06
N ASP A 2 -11.52 -17.76 19.51
CA ASP A 2 -12.01 -17.88 18.14
C ASP A 2 -11.88 -16.52 17.44
N GLY A 3 -10.66 -16.00 17.45
CA GLY A 3 -10.25 -14.95 16.52
C GLY A 3 -9.51 -15.64 15.39
N VAL A 4 -10.25 -16.14 14.38
CA VAL A 4 -9.60 -16.76 13.22
C VAL A 4 -8.97 -15.67 12.38
N CYS A 5 -7.65 -15.71 12.30
CA CYS A 5 -6.86 -14.80 11.49
C CYS A 5 -7.15 -15.01 10.01
N PRO A 6 -7.37 -13.93 9.24
CA PRO A 6 -7.41 -14.02 7.79
C PRO A 6 -6.03 -14.48 7.26
N GLY A 7 -6.02 -15.33 6.23
CA GLY A 7 -4.82 -16.07 5.79
C GLY A 7 -4.72 -17.52 6.32
N GLY A 8 -5.57 -17.90 7.28
CA GLY A 8 -5.67 -19.27 7.79
C GLY A 8 -4.77 -19.53 9.01
N LEU A 9 -4.87 -20.75 9.56
CA LEU A 9 -4.18 -21.14 10.81
C LEU A 9 -2.70 -21.45 10.59
N GLU A 10 -2.31 -21.84 9.37
CA GLU A 10 -0.93 -22.20 9.04
C GLU A 10 -0.06 -20.96 8.77
N THR A 11 -0.63 -19.95 8.11
CA THR A 11 0.05 -18.72 7.74
C THR A 11 -0.85 -17.52 8.05
N PRO A 12 -1.04 -17.16 9.34
CA PRO A 12 -1.88 -16.02 9.71
C PRO A 12 -1.39 -14.75 9.03
N CYS A 13 -2.31 -13.93 8.53
CA CYS A 13 -2.00 -12.71 7.78
C CYS A 13 -1.09 -12.97 6.56
N SER A 14 -1.25 -14.12 5.91
CA SER A 14 -0.43 -14.57 4.78
C SER A 14 1.08 -14.62 5.07
N GLY A 15 1.49 -14.54 6.34
CA GLY A 15 2.89 -14.48 6.74
C GLY A 15 3.54 -13.11 6.55
N HIS A 16 2.73 -12.10 6.24
CA HIS A 16 3.13 -10.71 6.00
C HIS A 16 2.45 -9.78 7.01
N GLY A 17 2.24 -10.28 8.23
CA GLY A 17 1.66 -9.52 9.31
C GLY A 17 1.56 -10.30 10.62
N THR A 18 1.18 -9.59 11.67
CA THR A 18 0.93 -10.15 13.01
C THR A 18 -0.57 -10.25 13.23
N CYS A 19 -1.06 -11.44 13.58
CA CYS A 19 -2.47 -11.59 13.94
C CYS A 19 -2.71 -11.34 15.42
N ASP A 20 -3.78 -10.63 15.74
CA ASP A 20 -4.26 -10.45 17.10
C ASP A 20 -5.18 -11.64 17.49
N ASP A 21 -4.57 -12.79 17.76
CA ASP A 21 -5.25 -14.06 18.12
C ASP A 21 -5.46 -14.27 19.64
N GLY A 22 -5.14 -13.25 20.45
CA GLY A 22 -5.22 -13.31 21.90
C GLY A 22 -6.62 -13.68 22.43
N ALA A 23 -6.71 -14.02 23.73
CA ALA A 23 -7.99 -14.37 24.35
C ALA A 23 -9.06 -13.25 24.27
N THR A 24 -8.61 -11.99 24.13
CA THR A 24 -9.42 -10.79 23.86
C THR A 24 -9.16 -10.22 22.47
N GLY A 25 -8.43 -10.95 21.63
CA GLY A 25 -7.97 -10.48 20.34
C GLY A 25 -9.10 -10.44 19.32
N SER A 26 -8.98 -9.52 18.37
CA SER A 26 -10.04 -9.27 17.39
C SER A 26 -9.99 -10.21 16.19
N GLY A 27 -8.95 -11.06 16.08
CA GLY A 27 -8.64 -11.80 14.84
C GLY A 27 -8.21 -10.88 13.70
N ALA A 28 -7.87 -9.63 14.02
CA ALA A 28 -7.42 -8.66 13.04
C ALA A 28 -5.93 -8.84 12.77
N CYS A 29 -5.55 -8.72 11.50
CA CYS A 29 -4.16 -8.71 11.09
C CYS A 29 -3.58 -7.30 11.14
N THR A 30 -2.34 -7.20 11.59
CA THR A 30 -1.50 -6.01 11.44
C THR A 30 -0.47 -6.31 10.38
N CYS A 31 -0.63 -5.73 9.19
CA CYS A 31 0.26 -6.00 8.06
C CYS A 31 1.64 -5.37 8.25
N ASP A 32 2.66 -6.03 7.70
CA ASP A 32 3.99 -5.46 7.57
C ASP A 32 3.98 -4.27 6.59
N PRO A 33 4.95 -3.35 6.69
CA PRO A 33 5.06 -2.21 5.80
C PRO A 33 5.11 -2.64 4.34
N GLY A 34 4.29 -2.02 3.50
CA GLY A 34 4.21 -2.37 2.09
C GLY A 34 3.28 -3.55 1.77
N PHE A 35 2.56 -4.09 2.76
CA PHE A 35 1.48 -5.06 2.56
C PHE A 35 0.13 -4.48 2.96
N TYR A 36 -0.92 -4.90 2.25
CA TYR A 36 -2.29 -4.44 2.43
C TYR A 36 -3.28 -5.60 2.28
N SER A 37 -4.57 -5.33 2.47
CA SER A 37 -5.67 -6.30 2.57
C SER A 37 -5.83 -6.86 3.98
N ALA A 38 -7.04 -7.33 4.30
CA ALA A 38 -7.38 -7.85 5.62
C ALA A 38 -6.49 -9.03 6.05
N ASP A 39 -6.01 -9.81 5.08
CA ASP A 39 -5.11 -10.95 5.21
C ASP A 39 -3.65 -10.63 4.85
N CYS A 40 -3.30 -9.35 4.60
CA CYS A 40 -1.96 -8.90 4.21
C CYS A 40 -1.37 -9.60 2.97
N SER A 41 -2.22 -10.15 2.09
CA SER A 41 -1.77 -10.79 0.84
C SER A 41 -1.47 -9.79 -0.27
N GLY A 42 -2.04 -8.58 -0.19
CA GLY A 42 -1.76 -7.50 -1.13
C GLY A 42 -0.39 -6.90 -0.84
N GLN A 43 0.41 -6.63 -1.88
CA GLN A 43 1.68 -5.93 -1.74
C GLN A 43 1.66 -4.62 -2.53
N CYS A 44 2.17 -3.56 -1.94
CA CYS A 44 2.28 -2.26 -2.55
C CYS A 44 3.12 -2.34 -3.83
N PRO A 45 2.65 -1.76 -4.94
CA PRO A 45 3.40 -1.76 -6.18
C PRO A 45 4.56 -0.75 -6.10
N PRO A 46 5.69 -0.98 -6.81
CA PRO A 46 5.99 -2.19 -7.57
C PRO A 46 6.39 -3.37 -6.68
N SER A 47 6.80 -3.12 -5.43
CA SER A 47 7.22 -4.14 -4.45
C SER A 47 7.15 -3.57 -3.03
N HIS A 48 7.00 -4.43 -2.01
CA HIS A 48 6.95 -4.01 -0.60
C HIS A 48 8.24 -3.31 -0.13
N ASP A 49 9.40 -3.63 -0.72
CA ASP A 49 10.70 -3.06 -0.35
C ASP A 49 10.85 -1.60 -0.78
N ASN A 50 10.18 -1.24 -1.88
CA ASN A 50 10.24 0.11 -2.44
C ASN A 50 8.85 0.53 -2.91
N PRO A 51 7.90 0.68 -1.96
CA PRO A 51 6.52 0.98 -2.30
C PRO A 51 6.44 2.32 -3.01
N CYS A 52 5.60 2.38 -4.06
CA CYS A 52 5.39 3.57 -4.87
C CYS A 52 6.68 4.15 -5.45
N ASN A 53 7.64 3.28 -5.78
CA ASN A 53 9.00 3.64 -6.23
C ASN A 53 9.78 4.57 -5.27
N GLY A 54 9.33 4.73 -4.01
CA GLY A 54 9.86 5.75 -3.10
C GLY A 54 9.45 7.18 -3.48
N HIS A 55 8.59 7.33 -4.48
CA HIS A 55 8.03 8.59 -4.97
C HIS A 55 6.56 8.76 -4.56
N GLY A 56 6.14 8.08 -3.50
CA GLY A 56 4.78 8.13 -3.00
C GLY A 56 4.61 7.38 -1.69
N GLN A 57 3.41 7.46 -1.14
CA GLN A 57 3.00 6.73 0.04
C GLN A 57 1.98 5.67 -0.35
N CYS A 58 2.23 4.41 0.02
CA CYS A 58 1.25 3.36 -0.24
C CYS A 58 0.19 3.33 0.87
N SER A 59 -1.04 3.04 0.49
CA SER A 59 -2.14 2.67 1.39
C SER A 59 -1.95 1.24 1.89
N ASP A 60 -0.96 1.02 2.76
CA ASP A 60 -0.70 -0.25 3.43
C ASP A 60 -1.62 -0.50 4.64
N GLY A 61 -1.55 -1.71 5.20
CA GLY A 61 -2.32 -2.14 6.36
C GLY A 61 -3.56 -2.98 6.04
N PRO A 62 -4.21 -3.53 7.08
CA PRO A 62 -5.34 -4.46 6.92
C PRO A 62 -6.57 -3.84 6.24
N THR A 63 -6.73 -2.52 6.38
CA THR A 63 -7.77 -1.73 5.72
C THR A 63 -7.23 -0.94 4.52
N GLY A 64 -5.94 -1.11 4.22
CA GLY A 64 -5.26 -0.48 3.10
C GLY A 64 -5.72 -1.05 1.78
N SER A 65 -5.77 -0.20 0.76
CA SER A 65 -6.14 -0.58 -0.61
C SER A 65 -4.95 -0.92 -1.50
N GLY A 66 -3.72 -0.70 -1.03
CA GLY A 66 -2.51 -0.83 -1.86
C GLY A 66 -2.33 0.28 -2.88
N ALA A 67 -3.17 1.31 -2.83
CA ALA A 67 -3.07 2.46 -3.72
C ALA A 67 -1.85 3.32 -3.37
N CYS A 68 -1.11 3.75 -4.39
CA CYS A 68 0.02 4.65 -4.22
C CYS A 68 -0.42 6.11 -4.37
N TYR A 69 -0.19 6.90 -3.33
CA TYR A 69 -0.32 8.35 -3.34
C TYR A 69 1.02 8.98 -3.73
N CYS A 70 1.16 9.31 -5.00
CA CYS A 70 2.40 9.88 -5.53
C CYS A 70 2.66 11.28 -5.01
N VAL A 71 3.94 11.60 -4.78
CA VAL A 71 4.36 12.97 -4.49
C VAL A 71 4.24 13.83 -5.74
N GLU A 72 4.14 15.15 -5.58
CA GLU A 72 4.03 16.07 -6.71
C GLU A 72 5.16 15.85 -7.73
N GLY A 73 4.77 15.79 -9.02
CA GLY A 73 5.69 15.51 -10.11
C GLY A 73 5.88 14.03 -10.43
N HIS A 74 5.17 13.11 -9.76
CA HIS A 74 5.14 11.69 -10.11
C HIS A 74 3.71 11.18 -10.32
N TRP A 75 3.56 10.19 -11.20
CA TRP A 75 2.29 9.59 -11.58
C TRP A 75 2.48 8.13 -12.01
N GLY A 76 1.36 7.43 -12.19
CA GLY A 76 1.34 5.99 -12.48
C GLY A 76 0.90 5.16 -11.29
N THR A 77 0.67 3.86 -11.50
CA THR A 77 0.13 2.97 -10.46
C THR A 77 1.06 2.79 -9.28
N ALA A 78 2.36 2.94 -9.51
CA ALA A 78 3.41 2.82 -8.52
C ALA A 78 4.30 4.07 -8.49
N CYS A 79 3.81 5.21 -8.97
CA CYS A 79 4.58 6.45 -9.10
C CYS A 79 5.87 6.26 -9.93
N GLU A 80 5.82 5.34 -10.90
CA GLU A 80 6.96 5.00 -11.75
C GLU A 80 7.27 6.06 -12.81
N ASN A 81 6.32 6.95 -13.10
CA ASN A 81 6.50 7.99 -14.11
C ASN A 81 6.67 9.35 -13.45
N GLU A 82 7.55 10.17 -14.03
CA GLU A 82 7.70 11.58 -13.70
C GLU A 82 6.83 12.45 -14.62
N CYS A 83 6.26 13.52 -14.09
CA CYS A 83 5.42 14.42 -14.85
C CYS A 83 6.27 15.26 -15.80
N PRO A 84 5.87 15.41 -17.08
CA PRO A 84 6.59 16.24 -18.03
C PRO A 84 6.59 17.70 -17.54
N GLY A 85 7.79 18.23 -17.25
CA GLY A 85 8.00 19.56 -16.68
C GLY A 85 8.31 19.58 -15.17
N GLY A 86 8.33 18.42 -14.50
CA GLY A 86 8.71 18.28 -13.08
C GLY A 86 7.66 18.79 -12.09
N ALA A 87 7.98 18.75 -10.79
CA ALA A 87 7.06 19.14 -9.70
C ALA A 87 6.58 20.60 -9.79
N GLY A 88 7.37 21.50 -10.36
CA GLY A 88 7.04 22.93 -10.47
C GLY A 88 6.35 23.36 -11.76
N SER A 89 6.24 22.49 -12.75
CA SER A 89 5.64 22.82 -14.06
C SER A 89 4.98 21.59 -14.67
N ALA A 90 4.18 20.87 -13.87
CA ALA A 90 3.30 19.84 -14.37
C ALA A 90 2.56 20.33 -15.62
N CYS A 91 2.64 19.57 -16.71
CA CYS A 91 2.05 19.91 -18.01
C CYS A 91 2.48 21.30 -18.53
N SER A 92 3.74 21.71 -18.30
CA SER A 92 4.26 23.03 -18.70
C SER A 92 3.46 24.23 -18.15
N GLY A 93 2.84 24.08 -16.97
CA GLY A 93 2.00 25.12 -16.35
C GLY A 93 0.57 25.18 -16.87
N HIS A 94 0.15 24.21 -17.71
CA HIS A 94 -1.19 24.13 -18.29
C HIS A 94 -2.09 23.08 -17.64
N GLY A 95 -1.66 22.42 -16.56
CA GLY A 95 -2.47 21.44 -15.84
C GLY A 95 -1.79 20.90 -14.58
N THR A 96 -2.56 20.23 -13.74
CA THR A 96 -2.03 19.44 -12.63
C THR A 96 -1.80 18.01 -13.12
N CYS A 97 -0.65 17.45 -12.80
CA CYS A 97 -0.40 16.03 -12.96
C CYS A 97 -1.20 15.32 -11.86
N ALA A 98 -2.48 15.09 -12.12
CA ALA A 98 -3.34 14.37 -11.21
C ALA A 98 -3.00 12.88 -11.31
N ASP A 99 -2.98 12.20 -10.18
CA ASP A 99 -2.78 10.76 -10.16
C ASP A 99 -3.91 10.10 -10.98
N GLY A 100 -3.53 9.57 -12.14
CA GLY A 100 -4.36 8.62 -12.88
C GLY A 100 -5.43 9.17 -13.82
N GLN A 101 -5.09 10.01 -14.82
CA GLN A 101 -5.77 10.05 -16.13
C GLN A 101 -4.83 10.34 -17.30
#